data_AF-A0A4Y5YLZ4-F1
#
_entry.id   AF-A0A4Y5YLZ4-F1
#
_cell.length_a   1.000
_cell.length_b   1.000
_cell.length_c   1.000
_cell.angle_alpha   90.00
_cell.angle_beta   90.00
_cell.angle_gamma   90.00
#
_symmetry.space_group_name_H-M   'P 1'
#
loop_
_entity.id
_entity.type
_entity.pdbx_description
1 polymer ?
#
loop_
_entity_poly.entity_id
_entity_poly.type
_entity_poly.pdbx_seq_one_letter_code
_entity_poly.pdbx_strand_id
1 'polypeptide(L)'
;MGLFQQRTDEEENQWTLPSEPLERSESEVLDEVPTVDPLSIGLGLGAGVSVSSVAFPVAPPAPESFSIENREPDPEPEPED
;
A
#
# COMPACT_ATOMS: atom_id res chain seq x y z
N MET A 1 30.55 -4.95 -37.87
CA MET A 1 29.38 -4.48 -37.08
C MET A 1 29.82 -3.21 -36.38
N GLY A 2 29.25 -2.05 -36.75
CA GLY A 2 29.71 -0.77 -36.21
C GLY A 2 29.32 -0.62 -34.74
N LEU A 3 30.26 -0.11 -33.91
CA LEU A 3 29.95 0.34 -32.56
C LEU A 3 29.21 1.68 -32.64
N PHE A 4 28.00 1.72 -32.10
CA PHE A 4 27.29 2.96 -31.86
C PHE A 4 28.01 3.73 -30.74
N GLN A 5 28.34 4.99 -31.00
CA GLN A 5 28.89 5.91 -30.02
C GLN A 5 27.79 6.89 -29.63
N GLN A 6 27.55 7.04 -28.33
CA GLN A 6 26.65 8.05 -27.79
C GLN A 6 27.28 9.42 -28.00
N ARG A 7 26.51 10.39 -28.49
CA ARG A 7 26.99 11.76 -28.66
C ARG A 7 27.10 12.44 -27.31
N THR A 8 28.02 13.38 -27.21
CA THR A 8 28.16 14.24 -26.03
C THR A 8 26.95 15.17 -25.92
N ASP A 9 26.51 15.51 -24.70
CA ASP A 9 25.26 16.26 -24.43
C ASP A 9 25.15 17.59 -25.20
N GLU A 10 26.30 18.22 -25.51
CA GLU A 10 26.41 19.45 -26.30
C GLU A 10 26.03 19.25 -27.78
N GLU A 11 26.30 18.06 -28.34
CA GLU A 11 25.96 17.72 -29.73
C GLU A 11 24.52 17.24 -29.90
N GLU A 12 23.88 16.78 -28.82
CA GLU A 12 22.47 16.37 -28.83
C GLU A 12 21.53 17.57 -29.02
N ASN A 13 21.91 18.74 -28.48
CA ASN A 13 21.13 19.98 -28.57
C ASN A 13 21.40 20.80 -29.84
N GLN A 14 22.16 20.29 -30.81
CA GLN A 14 22.49 21.05 -32.02
C GLN A 14 21.26 21.35 -32.92
N TRP A 15 20.15 20.63 -32.73
CA TRP A 15 18.91 20.78 -33.49
C TRP A 15 17.83 21.58 -32.75
N THR A 16 18.22 22.68 -32.09
CA THR A 16 17.24 23.60 -31.50
C THR A 16 16.39 24.22 -32.62
N LEU A 17 15.11 23.87 -32.66
CA LEU A 17 14.14 24.54 -33.53
C LEU A 17 14.02 26.01 -33.10
N PRO A 18 13.83 26.96 -34.04
CA PRO A 18 13.52 28.34 -33.70
C PRO A 18 12.17 28.37 -33.00
N SER A 19 12.21 28.27 -31.67
CA SER A 19 11.06 28.29 -30.78
C SER A 19 11.09 29.57 -29.98
N GLU A 20 9.92 30.12 -29.72
CA GLU A 20 9.75 31.24 -28.81
C GLU A 20 10.12 30.79 -27.39
N PRO A 21 10.76 31.64 -26.56
CA PRO A 21 11.02 31.32 -25.16
C PRO A 21 9.74 30.89 -24.44
N LEU A 22 9.85 29.85 -23.62
CA LEU A 22 8.74 29.36 -22.81
C LEU A 22 8.51 30.33 -21.65
N GLU A 23 7.65 31.31 -21.86
CA GLU A 23 7.14 32.21 -20.81
C GLU A 23 6.13 31.42 -19.95
N ARG A 24 6.52 31.09 -18.71
CA ARG A 24 5.60 30.50 -17.72
C ARG A 24 5.09 31.60 -16.81
N SER A 25 3.79 31.80 -16.80
CA SER A 25 3.17 32.75 -15.87
C SER A 25 3.23 32.21 -14.44
N GLU A 26 3.25 33.08 -13.44
CA GLU A 26 3.21 32.70 -12.02
C GLU A 26 2.03 31.77 -11.69
N SER A 27 0.90 31.94 -12.39
CA SER A 27 -0.29 31.08 -12.28
C SER A 27 -0.09 29.65 -12.78
N GLU A 28 0.93 29.40 -13.60
CA GLU A 28 1.24 28.10 -14.21
C GLU A 28 2.32 27.34 -13.44
N VAL A 29 2.95 27.98 -12.45
CA VAL A 29 3.98 27.39 -11.61
C VAL A 29 3.39 27.10 -10.25
N LEU A 30 3.46 25.84 -9.83
CA LEU A 30 3.11 25.47 -8.47
C LEU A 30 4.14 26.08 -7.51
N ASP A 31 3.66 26.67 -6.42
CA ASP A 31 4.50 27.19 -5.36
C ASP A 31 5.46 26.13 -4.80
N GLU A 32 6.54 26.59 -4.16
CA GLU A 32 7.53 25.73 -3.53
C GLU A 32 6.87 24.67 -2.65
N VAL A 33 7.27 23.42 -2.85
CA VAL A 33 6.72 22.30 -2.08
C VAL A 33 7.10 22.49 -0.61
N PRO A 34 6.13 22.52 0.32
CA PRO A 34 6.45 22.72 1.72
C PRO A 34 7.34 21.58 2.22
N THR A 35 8.36 21.90 3.03
CA THR A 35 9.36 20.97 3.58
C THR A 35 8.75 20.07 4.67
N VAL A 36 7.66 19.38 4.36
CA VAL A 36 6.99 18.45 5.27
C VAL A 36 7.62 17.07 5.11
N ASP A 37 8.05 16.48 6.23
CA ASP A 37 8.54 15.11 6.28
C ASP A 37 7.43 14.14 5.83
N PRO A 38 7.65 13.27 4.82
CA PRO A 38 6.63 12.38 4.29
C PRO A 38 6.10 11.39 5.33
N LEU A 39 6.91 11.03 6.34
CA LEU A 39 6.47 10.16 7.43
C LEU A 39 5.48 10.87 8.37
N SER A 40 5.58 12.19 8.47
CA SER A 40 4.63 13.02 9.23
C SER A 40 3.24 13.07 8.56
N ILE A 41 3.16 13.00 7.23
CA ILE A 41 1.89 13.02 6.46
C ILE A 41 1.22 11.65 6.50
N GLY A 42 1.97 10.58 6.21
CA GLY A 42 1.40 9.24 6.05
C GLY A 42 0.98 8.56 7.36
N LEU A 43 1.63 8.92 8.47
CA LEU A 43 1.38 8.31 9.78
C LEU A 43 0.75 9.29 10.78
N GLY A 44 0.56 10.56 10.40
CA GLY A 44 0.07 11.61 11.29
C GLY A 44 0.99 11.90 12.48
N LEU A 45 2.26 11.50 12.42
CA LEU A 45 3.24 11.60 13.51
C LEU A 45 4.01 12.92 13.48
N GLY A 46 3.29 14.04 13.36
CA GLY A 46 3.90 15.36 13.48
C GLY A 46 4.62 15.55 14.83
N ALA A 47 5.46 16.58 14.91
CA ALA A 47 6.22 16.91 16.12
C ALA A 47 5.29 17.08 17.34
N GLY A 48 5.25 16.06 18.21
CA GLY A 48 4.44 16.05 19.44
C GLY A 48 3.30 15.01 19.49
N VAL A 49 3.13 14.16 18.47
CA VAL A 49 2.07 13.15 18.48
C VAL A 49 2.52 11.87 19.21
N SER A 50 1.76 11.49 20.25
CA SER A 50 1.94 10.23 20.98
C SER A 50 1.06 9.14 20.37
N VAL A 51 1.65 8.04 19.90
CA VAL A 51 0.91 6.88 19.36
C VAL A 51 0.19 6.16 20.50
N SER A 52 -1.14 6.21 20.50
CA SER A 52 -1.98 5.48 21.46
C SER A 52 -2.43 4.17 20.84
N SER A 53 -1.92 3.04 21.33
CA SER A 53 -2.35 1.70 20.94
C SER A 53 -3.41 1.19 21.92
N VAL A 54 -4.57 0.76 21.40
CA VAL A 54 -5.65 0.16 22.19
C VAL A 54 -5.78 -1.31 21.82
N ALA A 55 -5.54 -2.20 22.78
CA ALA A 55 -5.71 -3.64 22.60
C ALA A 55 -7.15 -4.04 22.98
N PHE A 56 -7.86 -4.69 22.06
CA PHE A 56 -9.17 -5.30 22.34
C PHE A 56 -8.99 -6.76 22.72
N PRO A 57 -9.60 -7.24 23.82
CA PRO A 57 -9.53 -8.64 24.18
C PRO A 57 -10.26 -9.48 23.14
N VAL A 58 -9.58 -10.50 22.63
CA VAL A 58 -10.15 -11.49 21.71
C VAL A 58 -10.78 -12.62 22.53
N ALA A 59 -12.02 -12.99 22.22
CA ALA A 59 -12.69 -14.12 22.84
C ALA A 59 -11.96 -15.44 22.49
N PRO A 60 -11.90 -16.40 23.41
CA PRO A 60 -11.33 -17.72 23.11
C PRO A 60 -12.09 -18.41 21.98
N PRO A 61 -11.44 -19.28 21.19
CA PRO A 61 -12.09 -20.02 20.11
C PRO A 61 -13.23 -20.87 20.65
N ALA A 62 -14.30 -21.00 19.86
CA ALA A 62 -15.43 -21.86 20.21
C ALA A 62 -14.98 -23.32 20.34
N PRO A 63 -15.59 -24.10 21.26
CA PRO A 63 -15.33 -25.54 21.34
C PRO A 63 -15.77 -26.24 20.05
N GLU A 64 -15.14 -27.38 19.73
CA GLU A 64 -15.52 -28.18 18.56
C GLU A 64 -16.98 -28.64 18.68
N SER A 65 -17.77 -28.34 17.66
CA SER A 65 -19.13 -28.86 17.52
C SER A 65 -19.08 -30.19 16.81
N PHE A 66 -19.77 -31.20 17.34
CA PHE A 66 -20.07 -32.41 16.59
C PHE A 66 -21.27 -32.16 15.66
N SER A 67 -21.20 -32.65 14.42
CA SER A 67 -22.31 -32.59 13.48
C SER A 67 -23.45 -33.49 13.95
N ILE A 68 -24.63 -32.90 14.17
CA ILE A 68 -25.87 -33.63 14.46
C ILE A 68 -26.55 -34.03 13.14
N GLU A 69 -25.76 -34.47 12.15
CA GLU A 69 -26.35 -35.03 10.94
C GLU A 69 -27.09 -36.31 11.32
N ASN A 70 -28.27 -36.48 10.74
CA ASN A 70 -29.31 -37.44 11.03
C ASN A 70 -28.78 -38.89 11.17
N ARG A 71 -28.25 -39.24 12.34
CA ARG A 71 -27.71 -40.56 12.65
C ARG A 71 -28.86 -41.48 13.02
N GLU A 72 -28.88 -42.67 12.43
CA GLU A 72 -29.81 -43.73 12.83
C GLU A 72 -29.61 -44.09 14.31
N PRO A 73 -30.69 -44.36 15.06
CA PRO A 73 -30.58 -44.73 16.47
C PRO A 73 -29.71 -45.98 16.64
N ASP A 74 -28.82 -45.98 17.65
CA ASP A 74 -28.02 -47.17 17.96
C ASP A 74 -28.95 -48.34 18.31
N PRO A 75 -28.67 -49.56 17.82
CA PRO A 75 -29.53 -50.72 18.09
C PRO A 75 -29.57 -51.02 19.59
N GLU A 76 -30.77 -51.28 20.12
CA GLU A 76 -30.95 -51.70 21.51
C GLU A 76 -30.14 -52.98 21.78
N PRO A 77 -29.53 -53.12 22.97
CA PRO A 77 -28.80 -54.33 23.30
C PRO A 77 -29.76 -55.52 23.32
N GLU A 78 -29.42 -56.58 22.58
CA GLU A 78 -30.20 -57.81 22.54
C GLU A 78 -30.33 -58.38 23.97
N PRO A 79 -31.52 -58.87 24.37
CA PRO A 79 -31.69 -59.50 25.66
C PRO A 79 -30.83 -60.78 25.73
N GLU A 80 -29.98 -60.86 26.74
CA GLU A 80 -29.23 -62.08 27.07
C GLU A 80 -30.21 -63.13 27.62
N ASP A 81 -30.40 -64.24 26.90
CA ASP A 81 -31.10 -65.46 27.36
C ASP A 81 -30.29 -66.22 28.43
#